data_AF-A0A7V8VKF3-F1
#
_entry.id   AF-A0A7V8VKF3-F1
#
_cell.length_a   1.000
_cell.length_b   1.000
_cell.length_c   1.000
_cell.angle_alpha   90.00
_cell.angle_beta   90.00
_cell.angle_gamma   90.00
#
_symmetry.space_group_name_H-M   'P 1'
#
loop_
_entity.id
_entity.type
_entity.pdbx_description
1 polymer ?
#
loop_
_entity_poly.entity_id
_entity_poly.type
_entity_poly.pdbx_seq_one_letter_code
_entity_poly.pdbx_strand_id
1 'polypeptide(L)'
;MIEYPSSGAARRGSRGRLARASGLLVGPALALALTSANPAAAAVPHTVGPGETLSSIAGANGLGYDSLAAWNGLDSEALLVEGQTIEVPTLDEAVATGVAVAPSSTPTSVPSTTGTTVGSEPAAPAPASWLAPVETLEGTAYLDAGVAASWEAMRQESIASYGIDLYPAGTLSAYRSPDQQAYLYDLYLSGLGAPANPPGSSSHERGVAVDVADEAMASVVEEIGPSYGFAATIPGEWWHFEWLG
;
A
#
# COMPACT_ATOMS: atom_id res chain seq x y z
N MET A 1 -28.06 52.86 -37.68
CA MET A 1 -29.01 52.00 -38.42
C MET A 1 -29.87 51.34 -37.37
N ILE A 2 -31.15 51.71 -37.35
CA ILE A 2 -32.16 51.43 -36.32
C ILE A 2 -33.13 50.39 -36.91
N GLU A 3 -33.76 49.61 -36.03
CA GLU A 3 -35.03 48.87 -36.16
C GLU A 3 -35.01 47.38 -36.56
N TYR A 4 -35.39 46.55 -35.57
CA TYR A 4 -36.34 45.42 -35.67
C TYR A 4 -37.75 46.00 -35.90
N PRO A 5 -38.73 45.33 -36.56
CA PRO A 5 -39.32 44.09 -36.01
C PRO A 5 -40.03 43.14 -37.01
N SER A 6 -40.51 41.99 -36.53
CA SER A 6 -41.96 41.70 -36.45
C SER A 6 -42.27 40.19 -36.40
N SER A 7 -43.01 39.81 -35.35
CA SER A 7 -43.67 38.52 -35.18
C SER A 7 -44.92 38.40 -36.06
N GLY A 8 -45.31 37.18 -36.42
CA GLY A 8 -46.60 36.91 -37.05
C GLY A 8 -46.97 35.42 -37.04
N ALA A 9 -47.81 35.05 -36.08
CA ALA A 9 -48.39 33.72 -35.90
C ALA A 9 -49.67 33.50 -36.75
N ALA A 10 -50.08 32.23 -36.91
CA ALA A 10 -51.43 31.66 -37.16
C ALA A 10 -51.36 30.52 -38.21
N ARG A 11 -52.11 29.40 -38.18
CA ARG A 11 -53.29 28.95 -37.42
C ARG A 11 -53.55 27.46 -37.74
N ARG A 12 -54.23 26.75 -36.81
CA ARG A 12 -55.23 25.65 -36.96
C ARG A 12 -54.97 24.54 -38.01
N GLY A 13 -55.04 23.23 -37.74
CA GLY A 13 -55.80 22.46 -36.75
C GLY A 13 -56.68 21.44 -37.48
N SER A 14 -56.54 20.14 -37.21
CA SER A 14 -57.61 19.15 -37.45
C SER A 14 -57.40 17.91 -36.59
N ARG A 15 -58.53 17.40 -36.10
CA ARG A 15 -58.70 16.31 -35.14
C ARG A 15 -58.86 14.99 -35.88
N GLY A 16 -58.28 13.91 -35.36
CA GLY A 16 -58.61 12.54 -35.72
C GLY A 16 -58.42 11.63 -34.50
N ARG A 17 -59.53 11.20 -33.89
CA ARG A 17 -59.56 10.21 -32.81
C ARG A 17 -59.35 8.82 -33.41
N LEU A 18 -58.73 7.89 -32.67
CA LEU A 18 -59.34 6.66 -32.15
C LEU A 18 -58.25 5.76 -31.53
N ALA A 19 -58.58 5.26 -30.34
CA ALA A 19 -57.76 4.42 -29.49
C ALA A 19 -57.49 3.02 -30.07
N ARG A 20 -56.39 2.38 -29.64
CA ARG A 20 -56.39 0.98 -29.19
C ARG A 20 -55.05 0.53 -28.58
N ALA A 21 -55.20 -0.12 -27.42
CA ALA A 21 -54.49 -1.29 -26.92
C ALA A 21 -53.01 -1.19 -26.49
N SER A 22 -52.84 -1.22 -25.17
CA SER A 22 -51.97 -2.13 -24.40
C SER A 22 -50.84 -2.87 -25.12
N GLY A 23 -49.62 -2.67 -24.61
CA GLY A 23 -48.46 -3.53 -24.86
C GLY A 23 -47.26 -3.06 -24.04
N LEU A 24 -47.28 -3.35 -22.74
CA LEU A 24 -46.10 -3.23 -21.89
C LEU A 24 -45.10 -4.32 -22.31
N LEU A 25 -44.19 -4.01 -23.24
CA LEU A 25 -43.04 -4.87 -23.54
C LEU A 25 -41.96 -4.56 -22.50
N VAL A 26 -42.03 -5.28 -21.37
CA VAL A 26 -40.88 -5.49 -20.49
C VAL A 26 -39.91 -6.38 -21.28
N GLY A 27 -39.01 -5.75 -22.05
CA GLY A 27 -37.84 -6.47 -22.57
C GLY A 27 -36.94 -6.86 -21.41
N PRO A 28 -36.33 -8.06 -21.41
CA PRO A 28 -35.32 -8.37 -20.41
C PRO A 28 -34.14 -7.43 -20.69
N ALA A 29 -33.93 -6.46 -19.81
CA ALA A 29 -32.65 -5.77 -19.74
C ALA A 29 -31.62 -6.83 -19.33
N LEU A 30 -30.94 -7.40 -20.32
CA LEU A 30 -29.74 -8.19 -20.10
C LEU A 30 -28.68 -7.19 -19.59
N ALA A 31 -28.65 -7.01 -18.28
CA ALA A 31 -27.56 -6.32 -17.61
C ALA A 31 -26.30 -7.14 -17.85
N LEU A 32 -25.52 -6.72 -18.84
CA LEU A 32 -24.16 -7.22 -19.04
C LEU A 32 -23.36 -6.70 -17.83
N ALA A 33 -23.25 -7.52 -16.79
CA ALA A 33 -22.31 -7.27 -15.73
C ALA A 33 -20.91 -7.38 -16.35
N LEU A 34 -20.30 -6.24 -16.68
CA LEU A 34 -18.87 -6.20 -16.90
C LEU A 34 -18.22 -6.45 -15.54
N THR A 35 -17.93 -7.72 -15.25
CA THR A 35 -16.95 -8.07 -14.24
C THR A 35 -15.62 -7.48 -14.71
N SER A 36 -15.23 -6.34 -14.16
CA SER A 36 -13.86 -5.87 -14.22
C SER A 36 -13.01 -6.91 -13.49
N ALA A 37 -12.40 -7.82 -14.25
CA ALA A 37 -11.28 -8.59 -13.73
C ALA A 37 -10.20 -7.57 -13.39
N ASN A 38 -9.94 -7.38 -12.10
CA ASN A 38 -8.74 -6.70 -11.66
C ASN A 38 -7.58 -7.48 -12.30
N PRO A 39 -6.62 -6.85 -13.00
CA PRO A 39 -5.42 -7.60 -13.35
C PRO A 39 -4.86 -8.13 -12.04
N ALA A 40 -4.59 -9.43 -11.97
CA ALA A 40 -3.69 -9.94 -10.94
C ALA A 40 -2.41 -9.12 -11.12
N ALA A 41 -2.10 -8.25 -10.15
CA ALA A 41 -0.83 -7.57 -10.12
C ALA A 41 0.20 -8.70 -10.01
N ALA A 42 0.97 -8.86 -11.08
CA ALA A 42 2.04 -9.84 -11.12
C ALA A 42 3.21 -9.30 -10.29
N ALA A 43 4.04 -10.20 -9.75
CA ALA A 43 5.32 -9.84 -9.15
C ALA A 43 6.02 -8.74 -9.97
N VAL A 44 6.46 -7.69 -9.26
CA VAL A 44 7.01 -6.49 -9.87
C VAL A 44 8.53 -6.60 -9.81
N PRO A 45 9.23 -6.37 -10.94
CA PRO A 45 10.68 -6.34 -10.92
C PRO A 45 11.18 -5.11 -10.15
N HIS A 46 11.93 -5.35 -9.08
CA HIS A 46 12.61 -4.36 -8.26
C HIS A 46 14.11 -4.38 -8.55
N THR A 47 14.68 -3.22 -8.87
CA THR A 47 16.14 -3.09 -9.02
C THR A 47 16.73 -2.63 -7.71
N VAL A 48 17.56 -3.50 -7.12
CA VAL A 48 18.24 -3.31 -5.84
C VAL A 48 19.05 -2.01 -5.86
N GLY A 49 18.68 -1.09 -5.00
CA GLY A 49 19.38 0.15 -4.72
C GLY A 49 20.60 -0.04 -3.81
N PRO A 50 21.39 1.02 -3.59
CA PRO A 50 22.55 0.96 -2.71
C PRO A 50 22.16 0.59 -1.29
N GLY A 51 22.76 -0.47 -0.74
CA GLY A 51 22.55 -0.88 0.67
C GLY A 51 21.23 -1.61 0.96
N GLU A 52 20.38 -1.84 -0.04
CA GLU A 52 19.18 -2.65 0.15
C GLU A 52 19.52 -4.11 0.44
N THR A 53 18.70 -4.73 1.28
CA THR A 53 18.81 -6.13 1.68
C THR A 53 17.50 -6.86 1.41
N LEU A 54 17.53 -8.20 1.41
CA LEU A 54 16.30 -8.99 1.38
C LEU A 54 15.33 -8.58 2.49
N SER A 55 15.86 -8.32 3.69
CA SER A 55 15.07 -7.87 4.84
C SER A 55 14.41 -6.51 4.63
N SER A 56 15.11 -5.51 4.09
CA SER A 56 14.54 -4.18 3.90
C SER A 56 13.48 -4.17 2.81
N ILE A 57 13.75 -4.83 1.67
CA ILE A 57 12.79 -4.92 0.56
C ILE A 57 11.56 -5.74 0.98
N ALA A 58 11.76 -6.86 1.69
CA ALA A 58 10.64 -7.67 2.17
C ALA A 58 9.80 -6.90 3.18
N GLY A 59 10.44 -6.23 4.16
CA GLY A 59 9.75 -5.39 5.15
C GLY A 59 8.94 -4.27 4.51
N ALA A 60 9.51 -3.58 3.51
CA ALA A 60 8.83 -2.53 2.74
C ALA A 60 7.53 -3.00 2.07
N ASN A 61 7.48 -4.28 1.71
CA ASN A 61 6.38 -4.92 1.02
C ASN A 61 5.52 -5.82 1.92
N GLY A 62 5.75 -5.82 3.24
CA GLY A 62 5.03 -6.67 4.21
C GLY A 62 5.36 -8.16 4.12
N LEU A 63 6.34 -8.54 3.30
CA LEU A 63 6.79 -9.92 3.09
C LEU A 63 7.78 -10.36 4.16
N GLY A 64 7.82 -11.65 4.47
CA GLY A 64 8.95 -12.25 5.17
C GLY A 64 10.17 -12.29 4.25
N TYR A 65 11.37 -11.99 4.78
CA TYR A 65 12.60 -11.98 3.98
C TYR A 65 12.92 -13.38 3.42
N ASP A 66 12.67 -14.44 4.19
CA ASP A 66 12.81 -15.83 3.73
C ASP A 66 11.84 -16.13 2.57
N SER A 67 10.61 -15.64 2.66
CA SER A 67 9.59 -15.79 1.61
C SER A 67 10.02 -15.08 0.32
N LEU A 68 10.55 -13.86 0.43
CA LEU A 68 11.06 -13.09 -0.72
C LEU A 68 12.30 -13.76 -1.34
N ALA A 69 13.21 -14.26 -0.52
CA ALA A 69 14.39 -14.99 -0.98
C ALA A 69 13.98 -16.24 -1.78
N ALA A 70 13.06 -17.05 -1.21
CA ALA A 70 12.58 -18.26 -1.83
C ALA A 70 11.78 -18.00 -3.12
N TRP A 71 11.01 -16.91 -3.19
CA TRP A 71 10.35 -16.48 -4.44
C TRP A 71 11.36 -16.26 -5.58
N ASN A 72 12.51 -15.69 -5.24
CA ASN A 72 13.57 -15.37 -6.18
C ASN A 72 14.59 -16.51 -6.38
N GLY A 73 14.40 -17.66 -5.71
CA GLY A 73 15.36 -18.76 -5.73
C GLY A 73 16.73 -18.39 -5.14
N LEU A 74 16.76 -17.41 -4.23
CA LEU A 74 17.94 -16.97 -3.50
C LEU A 74 18.06 -17.72 -2.17
N ASP A 75 19.30 -17.79 -1.65
CA ASP A 75 19.53 -18.19 -0.26
C ASP A 75 19.03 -17.08 0.68
N SER A 76 18.51 -17.43 1.86
CA SER A 76 18.01 -16.44 2.83
C SER A 76 19.11 -15.51 3.34
N GLU A 77 20.37 -15.97 3.32
CA GLU A 77 21.56 -15.20 3.69
C GLU A 77 22.22 -14.54 2.46
N ALA A 78 21.58 -14.58 1.30
CA ALA A 78 22.13 -13.96 0.10
C ALA A 78 22.22 -12.44 0.26
N LEU A 79 23.42 -11.90 0.06
CA LEU A 79 23.61 -10.47 -0.09
C LEU A 79 23.12 -10.05 -1.47
N LEU A 80 22.25 -9.05 -1.49
CA LEU A 80 21.83 -8.42 -2.74
C LEU A 80 22.94 -7.50 -3.25
N VAL A 81 23.06 -7.43 -4.57
CA VAL A 81 24.04 -6.57 -5.24
C VAL A 81 23.31 -5.36 -5.82
N GLU A 82 23.85 -4.16 -5.62
CA GLU A 82 23.32 -2.94 -6.27
C GLU A 82 23.18 -3.15 -7.79
N GLY A 83 22.02 -2.79 -8.34
CA GLY A 83 21.65 -2.98 -9.73
C GLY A 83 21.17 -4.39 -10.08
N GLN A 84 21.14 -5.33 -9.13
CA GLN A 84 20.48 -6.62 -9.30
C GLN A 84 18.96 -6.41 -9.40
N THR A 85 18.29 -7.10 -10.32
CA THR A 85 16.83 -7.13 -10.35
C THR A 85 16.31 -8.38 -9.64
N ILE A 86 15.38 -8.21 -8.70
CA ILE A 86 14.61 -9.28 -8.06
C ILE A 86 13.12 -9.07 -8.31
N GLU A 87 12.33 -10.14 -8.25
CA GLU A 87 10.87 -10.10 -8.35
C GLU A 87 10.27 -9.94 -6.94
N VAL A 88 9.48 -8.90 -6.73
CA VAL A 88 8.77 -8.67 -5.48
C VAL A 88 7.31 -9.04 -5.68
N PRO A 89 6.83 -10.17 -5.12
CA PRO A 89 5.43 -10.56 -5.23
C PRO A 89 4.55 -9.64 -4.40
N THR A 90 3.29 -9.53 -4.79
CA THR A 90 2.25 -9.04 -3.88
C THR A 90 2.04 -10.01 -2.72
N LEU A 91 1.50 -9.54 -1.60
CA LEU A 91 1.22 -10.41 -0.45
C LEU A 91 0.28 -11.56 -0.83
N ASP A 92 -0.72 -11.29 -1.67
CA ASP A 92 -1.64 -12.31 -2.20
C ASP A 92 -0.92 -13.41 -2.99
N GLU A 93 0.07 -13.04 -3.82
CA GLU A 93 0.87 -14.01 -4.58
C GLU A 93 1.78 -14.84 -3.68
N ALA A 94 2.41 -14.22 -2.69
CA ALA A 94 3.23 -14.92 -1.70
C ALA A 94 2.39 -15.95 -0.92
N VAL A 95 1.16 -15.60 -0.54
CA VAL A 95 0.21 -16.52 0.10
C VAL A 95 -0.23 -17.62 -0.86
N ALA A 96 -0.58 -17.29 -2.10
CA ALA A 96 -1.10 -18.24 -3.08
C ALA A 96 -0.07 -19.30 -3.50
N THR A 97 1.21 -18.94 -3.54
CA THR A 97 2.31 -19.88 -3.83
C THR A 97 2.72 -20.72 -2.63
N GLY A 98 2.27 -20.35 -1.41
CA GLY A 98 2.52 -21.12 -0.19
C GLY A 98 4.00 -21.28 0.13
N VAL A 99 4.85 -20.36 -0.33
CA VAL A 99 6.29 -20.35 -0.04
C VAL A 99 6.51 -19.84 1.39
N ALA A 100 5.99 -20.60 2.35
CA ALA A 100 6.35 -20.51 3.76
C ALA A 100 7.50 -21.48 4.00
N VAL A 101 8.66 -20.99 4.40
CA VAL A 101 9.68 -21.84 5.00
C VAL A 101 9.60 -21.63 6.51
N ALA A 102 9.09 -22.64 7.20
CA ALA A 102 9.00 -22.65 8.67
C ALA A 102 10.38 -22.43 9.31
N PRO A 103 10.52 -21.55 10.32
CA PRO A 103 11.69 -21.62 11.18
C PRO A 103 11.63 -22.94 11.95
N SER A 104 12.70 -23.72 11.83
CA SER A 104 12.90 -24.93 12.61
C SER A 104 13.00 -24.56 14.09
N SER A 105 11.89 -24.69 14.80
CA SER A 105 11.80 -24.75 16.26
C SER A 105 10.60 -25.63 16.60
N THR A 106 10.89 -26.78 17.20
CA THR A 106 9.96 -27.83 17.64
C THR A 106 8.58 -27.32 18.08
N PRO A 107 7.46 -27.75 17.46
CA PRO A 107 6.14 -27.39 17.94
C PRO A 107 5.74 -28.31 19.09
N THR A 108 5.51 -27.73 20.26
CA THR A 108 4.61 -28.35 21.25
C THR A 108 3.20 -28.20 20.68
N SER A 109 2.60 -29.31 20.30
CA SER A 109 1.28 -29.42 19.69
C SER A 109 0.18 -28.82 20.55
N VAL A 110 -0.46 -27.76 20.06
CA VAL A 110 -1.79 -27.29 20.48
C VAL A 110 -2.74 -27.62 19.32
N PRO A 111 -3.94 -28.18 19.55
CA PRO A 111 -4.80 -28.61 18.46
C PRO A 111 -5.34 -27.40 17.68
N SER A 112 -5.08 -27.39 16.38
CA SER A 112 -5.65 -26.47 15.41
C SER A 112 -7.18 -26.52 15.44
N THR A 113 -7.82 -25.36 15.54
CA THR A 113 -9.21 -25.20 15.14
C THR A 113 -9.22 -24.21 13.97
N THR A 114 -9.70 -24.70 12.83
CA THR A 114 -10.02 -23.96 11.59
C THR A 114 -8.82 -23.50 10.76
N GLY A 115 -8.69 -24.07 9.57
CA GLY A 115 -7.80 -23.55 8.53
C GLY A 115 -8.29 -22.17 8.11
N THR A 116 -7.56 -21.14 8.53
CA THR A 116 -7.68 -19.79 7.98
C THR A 116 -6.92 -19.77 6.67
N THR A 117 -7.64 -19.75 5.56
CA THR A 117 -7.11 -19.17 4.33
C THR A 117 -6.75 -17.72 4.67
N VAL A 118 -5.46 -17.38 4.73
CA VAL A 118 -5.03 -15.99 4.81
C VAL A 118 -5.67 -15.28 3.61
N GLY A 119 -6.51 -14.28 3.88
CA GLY A 119 -7.29 -13.59 2.86
C GLY A 119 -6.41 -12.80 1.90
N SER A 120 -7.02 -12.05 0.98
CA SER A 120 -6.29 -11.04 0.23
C SER A 120 -5.93 -9.85 1.13
N GLU A 121 -4.83 -9.14 0.82
CA GLU A 121 -4.54 -7.85 1.45
C GLU A 121 -5.76 -6.92 1.28
N PRO A 122 -6.32 -6.38 2.37
CA PRO A 122 -7.44 -5.46 2.26
C PRO A 122 -6.96 -4.18 1.56
N ALA A 123 -7.68 -3.79 0.50
CA ALA A 123 -7.44 -2.52 -0.17
C ALA A 123 -7.48 -1.38 0.86
N ALA A 124 -6.47 -0.51 0.84
CA ALA A 124 -6.44 0.65 1.71
C ALA A 124 -7.72 1.48 1.52
N PRO A 125 -8.47 1.80 2.60
CA PRO A 125 -9.61 2.70 2.48
C PRO A 125 -9.13 4.08 1.99
N ALA A 126 -10.01 4.85 1.36
CA ALA A 126 -9.70 6.24 1.02
C ALA A 126 -9.14 6.96 2.26
N PRO A 127 -8.04 7.72 2.13
CA PRO A 127 -7.33 8.26 3.29
C PRO A 127 -8.27 9.13 4.11
N ALA A 128 -8.27 8.90 5.42
CA ALA A 128 -9.03 9.73 6.35
C ALA A 128 -8.54 11.18 6.29
N SER A 129 -9.40 12.15 6.61
CA SER A 129 -9.09 13.58 6.46
C SER A 129 -7.96 14.10 7.36
N TRP A 130 -7.50 13.30 8.32
CA TRP A 130 -6.35 13.60 9.18
C TRP A 130 -5.03 13.08 8.60
N LEU A 131 -5.08 12.33 7.50
CA LEU A 131 -3.91 11.86 6.78
C LEU A 131 -3.55 12.82 5.64
N ALA A 132 -2.25 12.94 5.36
CA ALA A 132 -1.71 13.62 4.20
C ALA A 132 -0.82 12.65 3.39
N PRO A 133 -0.80 12.78 2.05
CA PRO A 133 0.02 11.94 1.19
C PRO A 133 1.51 12.26 1.36
N VAL A 134 2.34 11.23 1.25
CA VAL A 134 3.79 11.32 1.07
C VAL A 134 4.20 10.45 -0.11
N GLU A 135 5.19 10.90 -0.87
CA GLU A 135 5.64 10.23 -2.09
C GLU A 135 6.54 9.03 -1.73
N THR A 136 6.38 7.94 -2.48
CA THR A 136 7.27 6.78 -2.51
C THR A 136 7.70 6.53 -3.97
N LEU A 137 8.68 5.66 -4.21
CA LEU A 137 9.02 5.28 -5.58
C LEU A 137 7.89 4.53 -6.30
N GLU A 138 7.07 3.79 -5.55
CA GLU A 138 6.08 2.85 -6.08
C GLU A 138 4.65 3.39 -6.04
N GLY A 139 4.44 4.59 -5.50
CA GLY A 139 3.14 5.22 -5.37
C GLY A 139 3.04 6.19 -4.19
N THR A 140 1.85 6.26 -3.60
CA THR A 140 1.56 7.19 -2.50
C THR A 140 1.38 6.43 -1.19
N ALA A 141 2.15 6.81 -0.17
CA ALA A 141 1.91 6.42 1.20
C ALA A 141 1.25 7.59 1.96
N TYR A 142 0.83 7.37 3.20
CA TYR A 142 0.13 8.38 4.00
C TYR A 142 0.75 8.50 5.40
N LEU A 143 0.74 9.70 5.96
CA LEU A 143 1.08 9.98 7.36
C LEU A 143 0.02 10.87 7.99
N ASP A 144 -0.03 10.95 9.32
CA ASP A 144 -0.77 12.03 9.99
C ASP A 144 -0.33 13.38 9.39
N ALA A 145 -1.28 14.29 9.16
CA ALA A 145 -1.01 15.52 8.42
C ALA A 145 0.08 16.40 9.05
N GLY A 146 0.21 16.42 10.38
CA GLY A 146 1.28 17.12 11.07
C GLY A 146 2.62 16.41 10.89
N VAL A 147 2.61 15.08 10.99
CA VAL A 147 3.79 14.24 10.78
C VAL A 147 4.29 14.30 9.33
N ALA A 148 3.39 14.32 8.36
CA ALA A 148 3.71 14.48 6.94
C ALA A 148 4.41 15.81 6.67
N ALA A 149 3.99 16.90 7.34
CA ALA A 149 4.64 18.19 7.22
C ALA A 149 6.05 18.18 7.81
N SER A 150 6.25 17.54 8.96
CA SER A 150 7.59 17.32 9.54
C SER A 150 8.47 16.47 8.64
N TRP A 151 7.93 15.38 8.08
CA TRP A 151 8.63 14.48 7.16
C TRP A 151 9.08 15.23 5.90
N GLU A 152 8.19 15.99 5.27
CA GLU A 152 8.52 16.74 4.06
C GLU A 152 9.55 17.84 4.34
N ALA A 153 9.48 18.52 5.49
CA ALA A 153 10.50 19.49 5.88
C ALA A 153 11.88 18.83 6.05
N MET A 154 11.93 17.67 6.72
CA MET A 154 13.15 16.87 6.88
C MET A 154 13.70 16.40 5.53
N ARG A 155 12.82 15.91 4.65
CA ARG A 155 13.16 15.48 3.29
C ARG A 155 13.79 16.61 2.48
N GLN A 156 13.23 17.82 2.54
CA GLN A 156 13.79 18.98 1.85
C GLN A 156 15.18 19.35 2.37
N GLU A 157 15.43 19.27 3.68
CA GLU A 157 16.78 19.44 4.22
C GLU A 157 17.71 18.32 3.76
N SER A 158 17.27 17.07 3.78
CA SER A 158 18.05 15.92 3.31
C SER A 158 18.55 16.13 1.89
N ILE A 159 17.67 16.53 0.98
CA ILE A 159 18.02 16.84 -0.41
C ILE A 159 19.02 17.99 -0.47
N ALA A 160 18.82 19.05 0.30
CA ALA A 160 19.66 20.25 0.26
C ALA A 160 21.07 20.02 0.84
N SER A 161 21.18 19.26 1.92
CA SER A 161 22.41 19.08 2.69
C SER A 161 23.19 17.81 2.31
N TYR A 162 22.48 16.74 1.94
CA TYR A 162 23.05 15.42 1.71
C TYR A 162 22.86 14.93 0.25
N GLY A 163 21.96 15.57 -0.50
CA GLY A 163 21.60 15.10 -1.85
C GLY A 163 20.84 13.77 -1.85
N ILE A 164 20.30 13.37 -0.69
CA ILE A 164 19.53 12.13 -0.51
C ILE A 164 18.04 12.49 -0.44
N ASP A 165 17.23 11.84 -1.27
CA ASP A 165 15.78 11.97 -1.23
C ASP A 165 15.19 10.95 -0.23
N LEU A 166 14.50 11.42 0.81
CA LEU A 166 13.88 10.55 1.81
C LEU A 166 12.45 10.20 1.42
N TYR A 167 12.13 8.90 1.43
CA TYR A 167 10.78 8.41 1.20
C TYR A 167 10.50 7.13 2.00
N PRO A 168 9.23 6.84 2.33
CA PRO A 168 8.84 5.52 2.84
C PRO A 168 9.16 4.45 1.82
N ALA A 169 9.66 3.30 2.29
CA ALA A 169 10.15 2.23 1.43
C ALA A 169 9.07 1.66 0.49
N GLY A 170 7.81 1.71 0.90
CA GLY A 170 6.66 1.34 0.09
C GLY A 170 5.36 1.90 0.65
N THR A 171 4.24 1.53 0.02
CA THR A 171 2.91 2.04 0.41
C THR A 171 2.44 1.58 1.80
N LEU A 172 3.00 0.49 2.32
CA LEU A 172 2.75 -0.03 3.68
C LEU A 172 3.77 0.45 4.73
N SER A 173 4.81 1.18 4.30
CA SER A 173 5.90 1.66 5.15
C SER A 173 5.61 2.96 5.88
N ALA A 174 4.37 3.47 5.81
CA ALA A 174 3.92 4.64 6.57
C ALA A 174 2.62 4.30 7.30
N TYR A 175 1.53 5.03 7.10
CA TYR A 175 0.23 4.66 7.65
C TYR A 175 -0.25 3.31 7.13
N ARG A 176 -0.69 2.46 8.06
CA ARG A 176 -1.40 1.20 7.78
C ARG A 176 -2.77 1.23 8.44
N SER A 177 -3.82 0.85 7.73
CA SER A 177 -5.13 0.69 8.37
C SER A 177 -5.14 -0.48 9.37
N PRO A 178 -6.06 -0.50 10.36
CA PRO A 178 -6.17 -1.62 11.29
C PRO A 178 -6.36 -2.98 10.60
N ASP A 179 -7.11 -3.01 9.49
CA ASP A 179 -7.33 -4.24 8.71
C ASP A 179 -6.04 -4.69 8.01
N GLN A 180 -5.26 -3.75 7.45
CA GLN A 180 -3.94 -4.07 6.89
C GLN A 180 -2.95 -4.53 7.97
N GLN A 181 -2.97 -3.90 9.15
CA GLN A 181 -2.12 -4.34 10.26
C GLN A 181 -2.51 -5.74 10.74
N ALA A 182 -3.81 -6.06 10.82
CA ALA A 182 -4.28 -7.41 11.14
C ALA A 182 -3.83 -8.43 10.10
N TYR A 183 -3.91 -8.07 8.82
CA TYR A 183 -3.44 -8.91 7.74
C TYR A 183 -1.94 -9.22 7.83
N LEU A 184 -1.10 -8.20 8.03
CA LEU A 184 0.34 -8.36 8.22
C LEU A 184 0.68 -9.16 9.49
N TYR A 185 -0.10 -8.97 10.55
CA TYR A 185 0.06 -9.75 11.78
C TYR A 185 -0.27 -11.24 11.58
N ASP A 186 -1.33 -11.56 10.85
CA ASP A 186 -1.66 -12.94 10.50
C ASP A 186 -0.57 -13.58 9.61
N LEU A 187 -0.03 -12.81 8.65
CA LEU A 187 1.11 -13.25 7.83
C LEU A 187 2.35 -13.52 8.68
N TYR A 188 2.68 -12.63 9.61
CA TYR A 188 3.79 -12.83 10.55
C TYR A 188 3.62 -14.11 11.37
N LEU A 189 2.44 -14.32 11.97
CA LEU A 189 2.14 -15.53 12.75
C LEU A 189 2.21 -16.82 11.91
N SER A 190 1.93 -16.72 10.61
CA SER A 190 2.03 -17.85 9.67
C SER A 190 3.46 -18.09 9.14
N GLY A 191 4.42 -17.21 9.46
CA GLY A 191 5.80 -17.27 8.95
C GLY A 191 5.95 -16.79 7.50
N LEU A 192 4.93 -16.14 6.94
CA LEU A 192 4.94 -15.60 5.58
C LEU A 192 5.29 -14.11 5.52
N GLY A 193 5.05 -13.37 6.60
CA GLY A 193 5.22 -11.92 6.68
C GLY A 193 6.36 -11.47 7.58
N ALA A 194 6.79 -10.22 7.42
CA ALA A 194 7.74 -9.55 8.30
C ALA A 194 7.20 -9.48 9.75
N PRO A 195 8.07 -9.34 10.78
CA PRO A 195 7.64 -9.02 12.13
C PRO A 195 6.60 -7.90 12.16
N ALA A 196 5.46 -8.16 12.79
CA ALA A 196 4.35 -7.22 12.87
C ALA A 196 3.76 -7.23 14.28
N ASN A 197 3.44 -6.04 14.79
CA ASN A 197 2.75 -5.90 16.07
C ASN A 197 1.26 -6.28 15.94
N PRO A 198 0.62 -6.73 17.03
CA PRO A 198 -0.83 -6.96 17.05
C PRO A 198 -1.61 -5.69 16.66
N PRO A 199 -2.78 -5.81 16.00
CA PRO A 199 -3.63 -4.67 15.66
C PRO A 199 -3.98 -3.81 16.87
N GLY A 200 -4.00 -2.49 16.68
CA GLY A 200 -4.22 -1.49 17.71
C GLY A 200 -2.96 -1.13 18.52
N SER A 201 -1.81 -1.73 18.22
CA SER A 201 -0.53 -1.45 18.91
C SER A 201 0.58 -0.94 18.00
N SER A 202 0.39 -0.94 16.68
CA SER A 202 1.38 -0.47 15.73
C SER A 202 1.43 1.06 15.65
N SER A 203 2.63 1.63 15.64
CA SER A 203 2.85 3.07 15.41
C SER A 203 2.39 3.51 14.01
N HIS A 204 2.46 2.59 13.03
CA HIS A 204 1.94 2.80 11.68
C HIS A 204 0.43 3.01 11.63
N GLU A 205 -0.34 2.37 12.53
CA GLU A 205 -1.80 2.58 12.60
C GLU A 205 -2.19 4.00 13.01
N ARG A 206 -1.25 4.74 13.61
CA ARG A 206 -1.44 6.14 13.98
C ARG A 206 -0.93 7.11 12.92
N GLY A 207 -0.28 6.63 11.87
CA GLY A 207 0.36 7.47 10.85
C GLY A 207 1.55 8.27 11.38
N VAL A 208 2.22 7.77 12.43
CA VAL A 208 3.36 8.43 13.09
C VAL A 208 4.68 7.68 12.89
N ALA A 209 4.73 6.71 11.99
CA ALA A 209 5.92 5.91 11.73
C ALA A 209 6.22 5.85 10.23
N VAL A 210 7.51 5.78 9.91
CA VAL A 210 8.03 5.56 8.57
C VAL A 210 9.11 4.50 8.60
N ASP A 211 9.00 3.50 7.72
CA ASP A 211 10.10 2.58 7.38
C ASP A 211 10.80 3.10 6.12
N VAL A 212 12.11 3.28 6.16
CA VAL A 212 12.93 3.75 5.01
C VAL A 212 13.58 2.58 4.26
N ALA A 213 13.90 2.78 2.98
CA ALA A 213 14.32 1.70 2.07
C ALA A 213 15.77 1.24 2.30
N ASP A 214 16.66 2.15 2.67
CA ASP A 214 18.10 1.90 2.73
C ASP A 214 18.80 2.60 3.92
N GLU A 215 20.00 2.11 4.24
CA GLU A 215 20.80 2.58 5.38
C GLU A 215 21.28 4.03 5.20
N ALA A 216 21.37 4.54 3.97
CA ALA A 216 21.78 5.92 3.72
C ALA A 216 20.67 6.89 4.13
N MET A 217 19.41 6.58 3.81
CA MET A 217 18.25 7.31 4.33
C MET A 217 18.19 7.21 5.85
N ALA A 218 18.33 6.00 6.40
CA ALA A 218 18.29 5.79 7.84
C ALA A 218 19.35 6.63 8.56
N SER A 219 20.58 6.64 8.05
CA SER A 219 21.68 7.46 8.60
C SER A 219 21.34 8.95 8.61
N VAL A 220 20.72 9.47 7.54
CA VAL A 220 20.28 10.87 7.51
C VAL A 220 19.18 11.12 8.53
N VAL A 221 18.17 10.25 8.62
CA VAL A 221 17.07 10.41 9.58
C VAL A 221 17.59 10.32 11.03
N GLU A 222 18.56 9.46 11.33
CA GLU A 222 19.22 9.43 12.64
C GLU A 222 19.95 10.74 12.96
N GLU A 223 20.60 11.35 11.97
CA GLU A 223 21.37 12.59 12.14
C GLU A 223 20.47 13.83 12.30
N ILE A 224 19.51 14.04 11.39
CA ILE A 224 18.70 15.26 11.36
C ILE A 224 17.28 15.09 11.90
N GLY A 225 16.76 13.86 11.93
CA GLY A 225 15.39 13.54 12.34
C GLY A 225 14.98 14.08 13.71
N PRO A 226 15.85 14.09 14.75
CA PRO A 226 15.49 14.69 16.03
C PRO A 226 15.08 16.16 15.95
N SER A 227 15.57 16.93 14.96
CA SER A 227 15.16 18.32 14.74
C SER A 227 13.75 18.44 14.14
N TYR A 228 13.22 17.36 13.57
CA TYR A 228 11.91 17.24 12.95
C TYR A 228 10.92 16.39 13.76
N GLY A 229 11.37 15.89 14.92
CA GLY A 229 10.58 15.06 15.82
C GLY A 229 10.65 13.56 15.53
N PHE A 230 11.52 13.10 14.63
CA PHE A 230 11.71 11.68 14.33
C PHE A 230 12.85 11.06 15.14
N ALA A 231 12.67 9.81 15.55
CA ALA A 231 13.72 9.02 16.22
C ALA A 231 13.57 7.52 15.91
N ALA A 232 14.70 6.81 15.89
CA ALA A 232 14.70 5.35 15.92
C ALA A 232 14.30 4.85 17.32
N THR A 233 13.21 4.10 17.42
CA THR A 233 12.63 3.65 18.70
C THR A 233 12.76 2.16 18.94
N ILE A 234 13.03 1.37 17.90
CA ILE A 234 13.03 -0.10 17.97
C ILE A 234 14.45 -0.63 17.68
N PRO A 235 15.15 -1.18 18.70
CA PRO A 235 16.46 -1.76 18.50
C PRO A 235 16.43 -2.93 17.51
N GLY A 236 17.27 -2.86 16.47
CA GLY A 236 17.37 -3.89 15.43
C GLY A 236 16.52 -3.63 14.20
N GLU A 237 15.59 -2.67 14.24
CA GLU A 237 14.84 -2.19 13.08
C GLU A 237 15.44 -0.86 12.61
N TRP A 238 16.62 -0.92 11.98
CA TRP A 238 17.33 0.28 11.52
C TRP A 238 16.51 1.12 10.53
N TRP A 239 15.54 0.51 9.85
CA TRP A 239 14.65 1.16 8.90
C TRP A 239 13.51 1.93 9.59
N HIS A 240 13.17 1.63 10.84
CA HIS A 240 11.94 2.10 11.49
C HIS A 240 12.17 3.39 12.30
N PHE A 241 11.41 4.44 11.95
CA PHE A 241 11.45 5.72 12.65
C PHE A 241 10.06 6.16 13.09
N GLU A 242 9.94 6.59 14.35
CA GLU A 242 8.71 7.14 14.90
C GLU A 242 8.82 8.64 15.11
N TRP A 243 7.71 9.35 14.85
CA TRP A 243 7.53 10.73 15.22
C TRP A 243 7.07 10.84 16.67
N LEU A 244 7.86 11.56 17.48
CA LEU A 244 7.70 11.72 18.93
C LEU A 244 7.32 13.15 19.35
N GLY A 245 7.38 14.12 18.43
CA GLY A 245 7.03 15.53 18.66
C GLY A 245 8.19 16.47 18.96
#